data_AF-A0A534WHS1-F1
#
_entry.id   AF-A0A534WHS1-F1
#
_cell.length_a   1.000
_cell.length_b   1.000
_cell.length_c   1.000
_cell.angle_alpha   90.00
_cell.angle_beta   90.00
_cell.angle_gamma   90.00
#
_symmetry.space_group_name_H-M   'P 1'
#
loop_
_entity.id
_entity.type
_entity.pdbx_description
1 polymer ?
#
loop_
_entity_poly.entity_id
_entity_poly.type
_entity_poly.pdbx_seq_one_letter_code
_entity_poly.pdbx_strand_id
1 'polypeptide(L)'
;MFRRLGQAAVIVAASALLAFTWHCDQAWFDRHVFLPQQFFIPASRGIVFWSRTVAAASAVFLLLLVPFLPRGASARRLLVAVLLALPAAEGLLRSRMRRLTRPELLEAMDALTAPHPRYGVTLAPSIDRVQPMSGRPIRFRTDREGRRIPGALSDPALPSLVFTGESMVAGFGLQWDETFPALLGARLHFQVINLASPAYRADQSWLRLKDALPELEHPVAVVGVFMPGLVGRSFAGQRHPRARPSPSSGVEILPAEPATFVQRSGMYRLWRHLYWSDAEVEEGDAA
;
A
#
# COMPACT_ATOMS: atom_id res chain seq x y z
N MET A 1 13.96 24.80 -35.28
CA MET A 1 13.63 23.42 -34.85
C MET A 1 13.12 23.35 -33.41
N PHE A 2 13.90 23.77 -32.40
CA PHE A 2 13.52 23.68 -30.98
C PHE A 2 12.17 24.30 -30.58
N ARG A 3 11.79 25.45 -31.15
CA ARG A 3 10.46 26.06 -30.85
C ARG A 3 9.29 25.21 -31.32
N ARG A 4 9.37 24.64 -32.53
CA ARG A 4 8.28 23.79 -33.06
C ARG A 4 8.17 22.49 -32.25
N LEU A 5 9.29 21.91 -31.83
CA LEU A 5 9.31 20.76 -30.92
C LEU A 5 8.71 21.10 -29.56
N GLY A 6 9.06 22.24 -28.97
CA GLY A 6 8.47 22.70 -27.71
C GLY A 6 6.97 22.98 -27.82
N GLN A 7 6.52 23.61 -28.91
CA GLN A 7 5.10 23.82 -29.20
C GLN A 7 4.35 22.50 -29.35
N ALA A 8 4.90 21.56 -30.11
CA ALA A 8 4.32 20.23 -30.27
C ALA A 8 4.22 19.50 -28.92
N ALA A 9 5.26 19.54 -28.08
CA ALA A 9 5.24 18.93 -26.76
C ALA A 9 4.17 19.54 -25.85
N VAL A 10 4.03 20.87 -25.83
CA VAL A 10 3.00 21.56 -25.04
C VAL A 10 1.60 21.23 -25.54
N ILE A 11 1.39 21.18 -26.86
CA ILE A 11 0.10 20.79 -27.45
C ILE A 11 -0.23 19.35 -27.08
N VAL A 12 0.72 18.41 -27.19
CA VAL A 12 0.52 17.01 -26.80
C VAL A 12 0.15 16.90 -25.33
N ALA A 13 0.84 17.62 -24.44
CA ALA A 13 0.52 17.63 -23.01
C ALA A 13 -0.88 18.19 -22.73
N ALA A 14 -1.26 19.29 -23.39
CA ALA A 14 -2.60 19.87 -23.26
C ALA A 14 -3.69 18.92 -23.78
N SER A 15 -3.47 18.28 -24.93
CA SER A 15 -4.38 17.28 -25.49
C SER A 15 -4.54 16.07 -24.57
N ALA A 16 -3.46 15.61 -23.92
CA ALA A 16 -3.54 14.53 -22.93
C ALA A 16 -4.38 14.93 -21.71
N LEU A 17 -4.25 16.17 -21.23
CA LEU A 17 -5.08 16.69 -20.14
C LEU A 17 -6.57 16.81 -20.54
N LEU A 18 -6.87 17.21 -21.78
CA LEU A 18 -8.23 17.23 -22.30
C LEU A 18 -8.81 15.83 -22.48
N ALA A 19 -8.03 14.87 -22.96
CA ALA A 19 -8.45 13.47 -23.04
C ALA A 19 -8.73 12.91 -21.63
N PHE A 20 -7.89 13.26 -20.65
CA PHE A 20 -8.10 12.91 -19.25
C PHE A 20 -9.43 13.46 -18.72
N THR A 21 -9.80 14.72 -19.01
CA THR A 21 -11.07 15.29 -18.52
C THR A 21 -12.30 14.59 -19.08
N TRP A 22 -12.19 13.93 -20.23
CA TRP A 22 -13.24 13.12 -20.81
C TRP A 22 -13.35 11.74 -20.14
N HIS A 23 -12.22 11.11 -19.84
CA HIS A 23 -12.16 9.75 -19.29
C HIS A 23 -12.28 9.66 -17.77
N CYS A 24 -11.91 10.70 -17.01
CA CYS A 24 -11.85 10.62 -15.55
C CYS A 24 -13.22 10.86 -14.89
N ASP A 25 -14.09 9.86 -14.96
CA ASP A 25 -15.33 9.80 -14.20
C ASP A 25 -15.15 9.06 -12.85
N GLN A 26 -16.25 8.89 -12.11
CA GLN A 26 -16.21 8.23 -10.81
C GLN A 26 -15.72 6.78 -10.92
N ALA A 27 -16.22 6.03 -11.92
CA ALA A 27 -15.85 4.62 -12.12
C ALA A 27 -14.36 4.49 -12.46
N TRP A 28 -13.83 5.39 -13.27
CA TRP A 28 -12.40 5.44 -13.59
C TRP A 28 -11.55 5.68 -12.32
N PHE A 29 -11.93 6.65 -11.47
CA PHE A 29 -11.19 6.88 -10.22
C PHE A 29 -11.31 5.70 -9.26
N ASP A 30 -12.50 5.12 -9.11
CA ASP A 30 -12.70 3.97 -8.25
C ASP A 30 -11.82 2.80 -8.71
N ARG A 31 -11.79 2.51 -10.01
CA ARG A 31 -10.99 1.42 -10.60
C ARG A 31 -9.48 1.67 -10.55
N HIS A 32 -9.02 2.87 -10.92
CA HIS A 32 -7.59 3.12 -11.18
C HIS A 32 -6.86 3.81 -10.03
N VAL A 33 -7.58 4.40 -9.07
CA VAL A 33 -6.99 5.23 -8.00
C VAL A 33 -7.38 4.73 -6.61
N PHE A 34 -8.66 4.46 -6.35
CA PHE A 34 -9.12 4.16 -4.98
C PHE A 34 -9.12 2.66 -4.65
N LEU A 35 -9.66 1.81 -5.52
CA LEU A 35 -9.68 0.34 -5.32
C LEU A 35 -8.28 -0.21 -5.01
N PRO A 36 -7.21 0.21 -5.72
CA PRO A 36 -5.87 -0.31 -5.44
C PRO A 36 -5.22 0.28 -4.19
N GLN A 37 -5.81 1.33 -3.60
CA GLN A 37 -5.29 1.97 -2.41
C GLN A 37 -5.93 1.45 -1.13
N GLN A 38 -5.26 1.72 -0.01
CA GLN A 38 -5.62 1.28 1.35
C GLN A 38 -6.85 2.00 1.93
N PHE A 39 -7.60 2.76 1.14
CA PHE A 39 -8.63 3.66 1.64
C PHE A 39 -10.01 3.23 1.15
N PHE A 40 -10.95 3.03 2.10
CA PHE A 40 -12.37 2.80 1.86
C PHE A 40 -13.12 4.06 1.39
N ILE A 41 -12.47 4.92 0.61
CA ILE A 41 -13.04 6.21 0.22
C ILE A 41 -13.36 6.13 -1.28
N PRO A 42 -14.64 5.98 -1.67
CA PRO A 42 -15.01 6.09 -3.08
C PRO A 42 -14.71 7.50 -3.58
N ALA A 43 -14.49 7.62 -4.89
CA ALA A 43 -14.28 8.91 -5.52
C ALA A 43 -15.48 9.83 -5.30
N SER A 44 -15.33 10.82 -4.40
CA SER A 44 -16.40 11.80 -4.21
C SER A 44 -16.63 12.59 -5.49
N ARG A 45 -17.88 13.02 -5.74
CA ARG A 45 -18.22 13.91 -6.85
C ARG A 45 -17.34 15.17 -6.88
N GLY A 46 -16.91 15.64 -5.71
CA GLY A 46 -15.98 16.76 -5.57
C GLY A 46 -14.60 16.46 -6.15
N ILE A 47 -14.03 15.28 -5.88
CA ILE A 47 -12.72 14.87 -6.44
C ILE A 47 -12.81 14.85 -7.97
N VAL A 48 -13.82 14.19 -8.53
CA VAL A 48 -14.03 14.11 -9.98
C VAL A 48 -14.15 15.52 -10.57
N PHE A 49 -15.00 16.37 -9.99
CA PHE A 49 -15.20 17.75 -10.46
C PHE A 49 -13.90 18.56 -10.42
N TRP A 50 -13.18 18.57 -9.30
CA TRP A 50 -11.95 19.35 -9.17
C TRP A 50 -10.83 18.83 -10.05
N SER A 51 -10.66 17.51 -10.17
CA SER A 51 -9.68 16.92 -11.08
C SER A 51 -9.95 17.28 -12.53
N ARG A 52 -11.21 17.21 -12.99
CA ARG A 52 -11.60 17.61 -14.36
C ARG A 52 -11.39 19.10 -14.57
N THR A 53 -11.83 19.94 -13.64
CA THR A 53 -11.70 21.40 -13.74
C THR A 53 -10.24 21.84 -13.77
N VAL A 54 -9.39 21.30 -12.88
CA VAL A 54 -7.96 21.63 -12.84
C VAL A 54 -7.26 21.16 -14.11
N ALA A 55 -7.57 19.95 -14.60
CA ALA A 55 -6.99 19.45 -15.85
C ALA A 55 -7.42 20.30 -17.06
N ALA A 56 -8.71 20.65 -17.17
CA ALA A 56 -9.22 21.50 -18.24
C ALA A 56 -8.59 22.91 -18.20
N ALA A 57 -8.58 23.55 -17.02
CA ALA A 57 -7.96 24.86 -16.84
C ALA A 57 -6.46 24.84 -17.17
N SER A 58 -5.75 23.80 -16.76
CA SER A 58 -4.33 23.61 -17.08
C SER A 58 -4.11 23.42 -18.58
N ALA A 59 -4.96 22.65 -19.25
CA ALA A 59 -4.87 22.45 -20.71
C ALA A 59 -5.10 23.76 -21.47
N VAL A 60 -6.14 24.53 -21.12
CA VAL A 60 -6.42 25.83 -21.72
C VAL A 60 -5.25 26.78 -21.49
N PHE A 61 -4.74 26.87 -20.26
CA PHE A 61 -3.59 27.69 -19.93
C PHE A 61 -2.35 27.32 -20.77
N LEU A 62 -2.04 26.03 -20.90
CA LEU A 62 -0.93 25.55 -21.73
C LEU A 62 -1.10 25.92 -23.21
N LEU A 63 -2.31 25.78 -23.76
CA LEU A 63 -2.61 26.16 -25.15
C LEU A 63 -2.46 27.67 -25.39
N LEU A 64 -2.89 28.50 -24.43
CA LEU A 64 -2.70 29.94 -24.49
C LEU A 64 -1.22 30.35 -24.46
N LEU A 65 -0.34 29.54 -23.86
CA LEU A 65 1.11 29.79 -23.80
C LEU A 65 1.87 29.38 -25.07
N VAL A 66 1.31 28.49 -25.90
CA VAL A 66 1.93 28.01 -27.17
C VAL A 66 2.45 29.15 -28.08
N PRO A 67 1.69 30.24 -28.35
CA PRO A 67 2.19 31.33 -29.19
C PRO A 67 3.36 32.09 -28.55
N PHE A 68 3.36 32.22 -27.22
CA PHE A 68 4.35 32.97 -26.43
C PHE A 68 5.64 32.21 -26.14
N LEU A 69 5.76 30.96 -26.60
CA LEU A 69 6.97 30.17 -26.41
C LEU A 69 8.21 30.88 -27.00
N PRO A 70 9.25 31.12 -26.18
CA PRO A 70 10.40 31.94 -26.55
C PRO A 70 11.19 31.33 -27.71
N ARG A 71 11.95 32.18 -28.42
CA ARG A 71 12.88 31.79 -29.49
C ARG A 71 14.34 31.92 -29.02
N GLY A 72 15.26 31.28 -29.75
CA GLY A 72 16.71 31.47 -29.55
C GLY A 72 17.21 31.08 -28.16
N ALA A 73 18.04 31.93 -27.54
CA ALA A 73 18.64 31.67 -26.24
C ALA A 73 17.61 31.47 -25.12
N SER A 74 16.48 32.18 -25.17
CA SER A 74 15.40 32.04 -24.19
C SER A 74 14.68 30.68 -24.29
N ALA A 75 14.59 30.09 -25.49
CA ALA A 75 14.08 28.73 -25.66
C ALA A 75 15.00 27.68 -25.00
N ARG A 76 16.32 27.89 -25.10
CA ARG A 76 17.31 27.03 -24.42
C ARG A 76 17.23 27.17 -22.91
N ARG A 77 17.06 28.38 -22.38
CA ARG A 77 16.85 28.62 -20.94
C ARG A 77 15.59 27.94 -20.43
N LEU A 78 14.49 28.01 -21.19
CA LEU A 78 13.26 27.30 -20.85
C LEU A 78 13.45 25.77 -20.85
N LEU A 79 14.13 25.23 -21.84
CA LEU A 79 14.46 23.80 -21.89
C LEU A 79 15.30 23.39 -20.67
N VAL A 80 16.34 24.16 -20.34
CA VAL A 80 17.15 23.94 -19.14
C VAL A 80 16.30 24.02 -17.87
N ALA A 81 15.40 25.00 -17.76
CA ALA A 81 14.50 25.13 -16.62
C ALA A 81 13.58 23.91 -16.46
N VAL A 82 13.01 23.40 -17.56
CA VAL A 82 12.18 22.16 -17.56
C VAL A 82 13.02 20.95 -17.16
N LEU A 83 14.23 20.82 -17.71
CA LEU A 83 15.14 19.72 -17.37
C LEU A 83 15.58 19.77 -15.90
N LEU A 84 15.75 20.97 -15.32
CA LEU A 84 16.08 21.17 -13.91
C LEU A 84 14.85 21.02 -12.98
N ALA A 85 13.64 21.22 -13.49
CA ALA A 85 12.42 21.04 -12.72
C ALA A 85 12.19 19.58 -12.32
N LEU A 86 12.59 18.62 -13.16
CA LEU A 86 12.47 17.18 -12.87
C LEU A 86 13.30 16.74 -11.64
N PRO A 87 14.62 16.98 -11.55
CA PRO A 87 15.39 16.66 -10.35
C PRO A 87 14.97 17.49 -9.14
N ALA A 88 14.52 18.73 -9.32
CA ALA A 88 13.97 19.54 -8.23
C ALA A 88 12.67 18.95 -7.67
N ALA A 89 11.74 18.52 -8.53
CA ALA A 89 10.51 17.85 -8.15
C ALA A 89 10.79 16.50 -7.47
N GLU A 90 11.73 15.73 -8.00
CA GLU A 90 12.21 14.48 -7.40
C GLU A 90 12.78 14.70 -5.99
N GLY A 91 13.64 15.72 -5.82
CA GLY A 91 14.20 16.09 -4.52
C GLY A 91 13.14 16.53 -3.52
N LEU A 92 12.18 17.36 -3.97
CA LEU A 92 11.05 17.81 -3.16
C LEU A 92 10.16 16.64 -2.75
N LEU A 93 9.78 15.76 -3.69
CA LEU A 93 8.97 14.58 -3.41
C LEU A 93 9.67 13.64 -2.46
N ARG A 94 10.96 13.34 -2.65
CA ARG A 94 11.73 12.52 -1.69
C ARG A 94 11.79 13.15 -0.30
N SER A 95 11.90 14.48 -0.21
CA SER A 95 11.90 15.19 1.06
C SER A 95 10.51 15.17 1.74
N ARG A 96 9.46 15.49 0.99
CA ARG A 96 8.07 15.53 1.48
C ARG A 96 7.56 14.14 1.82
N MET A 97 7.79 13.12 0.99
CA MET A 97 7.40 11.74 1.29
C MET A 97 8.04 11.26 2.59
N ARG A 98 9.32 11.56 2.83
CA ARG A 98 9.97 11.27 4.12
C ARG A 98 9.28 11.94 5.31
N ARG A 99 8.71 13.13 5.12
CA ARG A 99 7.96 13.86 6.17
C ARG A 99 6.50 13.42 6.31
N LEU A 100 5.89 12.90 5.24
CA LEU A 100 4.52 12.37 5.24
C LEU A 100 4.44 10.96 5.82
N THR A 101 5.53 10.19 5.71
CA THR A 101 5.66 8.92 6.44
C THR A 101 5.84 9.28 7.91
N ARG A 102 4.95 8.83 8.81
CA ARG A 102 5.12 9.05 10.26
C ARG A 102 6.32 8.21 10.72
N PRO A 103 7.50 8.81 10.98
CA PRO A 103 8.71 8.05 11.26
C PRO A 103 8.53 7.16 12.50
N GLU A 104 7.85 7.68 13.51
CA GLU A 104 7.51 6.95 14.74
C GLU A 104 6.71 5.66 14.49
N LEU A 105 5.77 5.68 13.54
CA LEU A 105 4.98 4.49 13.20
C LEU A 105 5.83 3.46 12.47
N LEU A 106 6.72 3.92 11.59
CA LEU A 106 7.64 3.05 10.87
C LEU A 106 8.65 2.40 11.82
N GLU A 107 9.25 3.19 12.71
CA GLU A 107 10.14 2.71 13.76
C GLU A 107 9.42 1.73 14.70
N ALA A 108 8.16 2.01 15.08
CA ALA A 108 7.36 1.09 15.87
C ALA A 108 7.08 -0.23 15.13
N MET A 109 6.82 -0.18 13.82
CA MET A 109 6.62 -1.38 13.00
C MET A 109 7.92 -2.18 12.86
N ASP A 110 9.04 -1.52 12.60
CA ASP A 110 10.35 -2.16 12.50
C ASP A 110 10.75 -2.79 13.85
N ALA A 111 10.43 -2.13 14.97
CA ALA A 111 10.70 -2.66 16.31
C ALA A 111 9.83 -3.87 16.70
N LEU A 112 8.70 -4.09 16.01
CA LEU A 112 7.75 -5.17 16.29
C LEU A 112 7.80 -6.30 15.26
N THR A 113 8.59 -6.16 14.20
CA THR A 113 8.68 -7.14 13.11
C THR A 113 10.08 -7.70 12.95
N ALA A 114 10.18 -8.88 12.34
CA ALA A 114 11.42 -9.55 12.03
C ALA A 114 11.32 -10.29 10.68
N PRO A 115 12.43 -10.45 9.94
CA PRO A 115 12.47 -11.31 8.76
C PRO A 115 12.05 -12.74 9.12
N HIS A 116 11.29 -13.39 8.23
CA HIS A 116 10.87 -14.78 8.37
C HIS A 116 11.11 -15.53 7.05
N PRO A 117 11.82 -16.68 7.06
CA PRO A 117 12.23 -17.35 5.83
C PRO A 117 11.04 -17.79 4.96
N ARG A 118 9.91 -18.12 5.59
CA ARG A 118 8.71 -18.59 4.88
C ARG A 118 7.69 -17.50 4.57
N TYR A 119 7.66 -16.43 5.36
CA TYR A 119 6.63 -15.38 5.27
C TYR A 119 7.19 -14.03 4.81
N GLY A 120 8.49 -13.93 4.55
CA GLY A 120 9.18 -12.68 4.25
C GLY A 120 9.47 -11.86 5.53
N VAL A 121 8.45 -11.21 6.09
CA VAL A 121 8.55 -10.42 7.33
C VAL A 121 7.33 -10.72 8.18
N THR A 122 7.49 -11.00 9.47
CA THR A 122 6.38 -11.26 10.40
C THR A 122 6.57 -10.49 11.70
N LEU A 123 5.61 -10.55 12.61
CA LEU A 123 5.81 -10.07 13.99
C LEU A 123 6.96 -10.82 14.66
N ALA A 124 7.87 -10.09 15.30
CA ALA A 124 9.01 -10.73 15.96
C ALA A 124 8.52 -11.65 17.09
N PRO A 125 9.19 -12.79 17.32
CA PRO A 125 8.77 -13.73 18.36
C PRO A 125 9.12 -13.22 19.76
N SER A 126 8.36 -13.66 20.76
CA SER A 126 8.60 -13.44 22.19
C SER A 126 8.78 -11.96 22.58
N ILE A 127 8.01 -11.07 21.95
CA ILE A 127 7.97 -9.67 22.35
C ILE A 127 7.14 -9.53 23.63
N ASP A 128 7.65 -8.78 24.59
CA ASP A 128 6.85 -8.09 25.60
C ASP A 128 7.42 -6.69 25.81
N ARG A 129 6.80 -5.69 25.19
CA ARG A 129 7.25 -4.30 25.30
C ARG A 129 6.11 -3.32 25.19
N VAL A 130 6.35 -2.13 25.75
CA VAL A 130 5.49 -0.97 25.54
C VAL A 130 6.03 -0.16 24.37
N GLN A 131 5.23 -0.02 23.32
CA GLN A 131 5.55 0.74 22.14
C GLN A 131 4.70 2.02 22.11
N PRO A 132 5.29 3.23 22.02
CA PRO A 132 4.54 4.44 21.76
C PRO A 132 3.97 4.38 20.34
N MET A 133 2.65 4.41 20.22
CA MET A 133 1.93 4.39 18.95
C MET A 133 0.75 5.33 19.01
N SER A 134 0.64 6.23 18.04
CA SER A 134 -0.45 7.23 17.97
C SER A 134 -0.61 8.03 19.27
N GLY A 135 0.50 8.37 19.92
CA GLY A 135 0.51 9.12 21.19
C GLY A 135 0.10 8.32 22.43
N ARG A 136 -0.06 7.00 22.33
CA ARG A 136 -0.43 6.12 23.44
C ARG A 136 0.66 5.07 23.73
N PRO A 137 0.88 4.71 25.00
CA PRO A 137 1.73 3.57 25.36
C PRO A 137 0.97 2.26 25.13
N ILE A 138 1.34 1.50 24.11
CA ILE A 138 0.68 0.24 23.76
C ILE A 138 1.55 -0.94 24.21
N ARG A 139 1.04 -1.80 25.09
CA ARG A 139 1.76 -3.05 25.43
C ARG A 139 1.52 -4.07 24.32
N PHE A 140 2.57 -4.37 23.58
CA PHE A 140 2.55 -5.33 22.49
C PHE A 140 3.24 -6.61 22.94
N ARG A 141 2.53 -7.74 22.84
CA ARG A 141 3.02 -9.06 23.25
C ARG A 141 2.86 -10.09 22.14
N THR A 142 3.88 -10.89 21.91
CA THR A 142 3.86 -12.00 20.95
C THR A 142 4.39 -13.29 21.58
N ASP A 143 3.86 -14.44 21.14
CA ASP A 143 4.40 -15.74 21.50
C ASP A 143 5.66 -16.10 20.70
N ARG A 144 6.17 -17.32 20.86
CA ARG A 144 7.39 -17.81 20.19
C ARG A 144 7.22 -17.93 18.68
N GLU A 145 5.99 -18.08 18.23
CA GLU A 145 5.59 -18.21 16.83
C GLU A 145 5.25 -16.84 16.21
N GLY A 146 5.42 -15.75 16.98
CA GLY A 146 5.14 -14.38 16.57
C GLY A 146 3.65 -14.09 16.41
N ARG A 147 2.76 -14.84 17.07
CA ARG A 147 1.32 -14.54 17.15
C ARG A 147 1.09 -13.50 18.22
N ARG A 148 0.16 -12.58 18.00
CA ARG A 148 -0.16 -11.59 19.04
C ARG A 148 -1.01 -12.23 20.14
N ILE A 149 -0.67 -11.99 21.41
CA ILE A 149 -1.30 -12.65 22.56
C ILE A 149 -1.70 -11.67 23.69
N PRO A 150 -2.66 -12.03 24.57
CA PRO A 150 -2.96 -11.29 25.80
C PRO A 150 -1.85 -11.35 26.85
N GLY A 151 -0.88 -12.25 26.68
CA GLY A 151 0.17 -12.58 27.64
C GLY A 151 0.12 -14.02 28.14
N ALA A 152 -1.04 -14.67 28.06
CA ALA A 152 -1.15 -16.12 28.18
C ALA A 152 -0.81 -16.76 26.82
N LEU A 153 -0.17 -17.92 26.87
CA LEU A 153 0.08 -18.73 25.67
C LEU A 153 -1.22 -19.37 25.17
N SER A 154 -1.27 -19.62 23.87
CA SER A 154 -2.39 -20.32 23.26
C SER A 154 -2.32 -21.82 23.60
N ASP A 155 -3.47 -22.40 23.94
CA ASP A 155 -3.65 -23.83 24.19
C ASP A 155 -4.35 -24.47 22.97
N PRO A 156 -3.67 -25.34 22.21
CA PRO A 156 -4.21 -26.03 21.04
C PRO A 156 -5.51 -26.82 21.27
N ALA A 157 -5.73 -27.29 22.50
CA ALA A 157 -6.90 -28.10 22.85
C ALA A 157 -8.16 -27.26 23.08
N LEU A 158 -8.04 -25.92 23.13
CA LEU A 158 -9.21 -25.06 23.35
C LEU A 158 -9.90 -24.70 22.02
N PRO A 159 -11.24 -24.63 22.01
CA PRO A 159 -12.00 -24.11 20.89
C PRO A 159 -11.54 -22.68 20.50
N SER A 160 -11.11 -22.53 19.26
CA SER A 160 -10.36 -21.36 18.81
C SER A 160 -10.94 -20.66 17.59
N LEU A 161 -10.94 -19.33 17.60
CA LEU A 161 -11.14 -18.48 16.43
C LEU A 161 -9.76 -18.07 15.88
N VAL A 162 -9.51 -18.39 14.61
CA VAL A 162 -8.25 -18.10 13.94
C VAL A 162 -8.40 -16.86 13.08
N PHE A 163 -7.58 -15.84 13.33
CA PHE A 163 -7.64 -14.57 12.61
C PHE A 163 -6.45 -14.41 11.66
N THR A 164 -6.75 -14.03 10.43
CA THR A 164 -5.75 -13.76 9.38
C THR A 164 -5.93 -12.34 8.85
N GLY A 165 -4.84 -11.75 8.34
CA GLY A 165 -4.86 -10.42 7.75
C GLY A 165 -3.64 -9.58 8.14
N GLU A 166 -3.84 -8.27 8.17
CA GLU A 166 -2.75 -7.30 8.33
C GLU A 166 -2.73 -6.56 9.68
N SER A 167 -2.04 -5.41 9.73
CA SER A 167 -1.85 -4.58 10.93
C SER A 167 -3.15 -4.23 11.67
N MET A 168 -4.29 -4.08 10.98
CA MET A 168 -5.59 -3.84 11.62
C MET A 168 -6.05 -5.03 12.46
N VAL A 169 -5.93 -6.25 11.93
CA VAL A 169 -6.26 -7.49 12.65
C VAL A 169 -5.22 -7.77 13.73
N ALA A 170 -3.95 -7.50 13.43
CA ALA A 170 -2.88 -7.55 14.43
C ALA A 170 -3.07 -6.50 15.54
N GLY A 171 -3.93 -5.49 15.35
CA GLY A 171 -4.29 -4.49 16.36
C GLY A 171 -3.23 -3.41 16.60
N PHE A 172 -2.49 -3.01 15.56
CA PHE A 172 -1.45 -1.97 15.71
C PHE A 172 -2.05 -0.66 16.27
N GLY A 173 -1.43 -0.14 17.33
CA GLY A 173 -1.93 1.05 18.03
C GLY A 173 -3.03 0.80 19.07
N LEU A 174 -3.38 -0.47 19.34
CA LEU A 174 -4.42 -0.86 20.29
C LEU A 174 -3.84 -1.74 21.40
N GLN A 175 -4.37 -1.62 22.62
CA GLN A 175 -4.17 -2.64 23.65
C GLN A 175 -4.80 -3.95 23.19
N TRP A 176 -4.37 -5.09 23.76
CA TRP A 176 -4.91 -6.41 23.38
C TRP A 176 -6.45 -6.43 23.44
N ASP A 177 -7.03 -6.01 24.56
CA ASP A 177 -8.48 -6.05 24.80
C ASP A 177 -9.28 -5.08 23.91
N GLU A 178 -8.61 -4.13 23.25
CA GLU A 178 -9.22 -3.21 22.29
C GLU A 178 -9.22 -3.78 20.87
N THR A 179 -8.50 -4.87 20.61
CA THR A 179 -8.38 -5.44 19.27
C THR A 179 -9.67 -6.15 18.84
N PHE A 180 -10.00 -6.08 17.55
CA PHE A 180 -11.15 -6.79 17.00
C PHE A 180 -11.14 -8.31 17.31
N PRO A 181 -10.01 -9.04 17.15
CA PRO A 181 -9.94 -10.44 17.55
C PRO A 181 -10.24 -10.68 19.03
N ALA A 182 -9.66 -9.90 19.94
CA ALA A 182 -9.89 -10.06 21.37
C ALA A 182 -11.35 -9.79 21.76
N LEU A 183 -11.94 -8.72 21.23
CA LEU A 183 -13.33 -8.36 21.48
C LEU A 183 -14.29 -9.44 20.99
N LEU A 184 -14.03 -10.02 19.81
CA LEU A 184 -14.87 -11.09 19.26
C LEU A 184 -14.70 -12.40 20.03
N GLY A 185 -13.47 -12.80 20.34
CA GLY A 185 -13.19 -13.99 21.15
C GLY A 185 -13.80 -13.93 22.54
N ALA A 186 -13.72 -12.78 23.21
CA ALA A 186 -14.33 -12.57 24.52
C ALA A 186 -15.86 -12.68 24.46
N ARG A 187 -16.51 -12.14 23.43
CA ARG A 187 -17.97 -12.20 23.26
C ARG A 187 -18.49 -13.59 22.90
N LEU A 188 -17.71 -14.36 22.16
CA LEU A 188 -18.08 -15.71 21.73
C LEU A 188 -17.51 -16.81 22.64
N HIS A 189 -16.78 -16.43 23.68
CA HIS A 189 -16.12 -17.33 24.62
C HIS A 189 -15.17 -18.34 23.95
N PHE A 190 -14.43 -17.88 22.94
CA PHE A 190 -13.42 -18.67 22.24
C PHE A 190 -12.01 -18.13 22.45
N GLN A 191 -11.03 -19.03 22.44
CA GLN A 191 -9.62 -18.64 22.36
C GLN A 191 -9.36 -17.93 21.02
N VAL A 192 -8.44 -16.96 21.02
CA VAL A 192 -8.07 -16.19 19.83
C VAL A 192 -6.67 -16.58 19.37
N ILE A 193 -6.56 -17.05 18.14
CA ILE A 193 -5.29 -17.26 17.46
C ILE A 193 -5.08 -16.15 16.44
N ASN A 194 -4.29 -15.12 16.77
CA ASN A 194 -4.05 -13.98 15.89
C ASN A 194 -2.78 -14.15 15.06
N LEU A 195 -2.94 -14.60 13.80
CA LEU A 195 -1.86 -14.83 12.85
C LEU A 195 -1.52 -13.57 12.02
N ALA A 196 -2.26 -12.48 12.20
CA ALA A 196 -2.08 -11.29 11.40
C ALA A 196 -0.72 -10.62 11.67
N SER A 197 -0.19 -9.98 10.63
CA SER A 197 1.09 -9.26 10.71
C SER A 197 1.07 -8.05 9.79
N PRO A 198 1.79 -6.96 10.10
CA PRO A 198 1.75 -5.75 9.29
C PRO A 198 2.03 -5.99 7.82
N ALA A 199 1.25 -5.32 6.98
CA ALA A 199 1.39 -5.31 5.54
C ALA A 199 1.36 -6.70 4.88
N TYR A 200 0.78 -7.71 5.52
CA TYR A 200 0.53 -9.01 4.88
C TYR A 200 -0.32 -8.86 3.62
N ARG A 201 0.06 -9.65 2.62
CA ARG A 201 -0.76 -9.96 1.45
C ARG A 201 -1.69 -11.15 1.72
N ALA A 202 -2.58 -11.42 0.78
CA ALA A 202 -3.45 -12.61 0.79
C ALA A 202 -2.64 -13.92 0.88
N ASP A 203 -1.60 -14.05 0.05
CA ASP A 203 -0.71 -15.21 -0.02
C ASP A 203 0.08 -15.43 1.28
N GLN A 204 0.59 -14.37 1.90
CA GLN A 204 1.27 -14.47 3.19
C GLN A 204 0.29 -14.89 4.31
N SER A 205 -0.91 -14.30 4.31
CA SER A 205 -1.96 -14.64 5.26
C SER A 205 -2.40 -16.10 5.12
N TRP A 206 -2.54 -16.56 3.86
CA TRP A 206 -2.86 -17.94 3.52
C TRP A 206 -1.77 -18.91 3.96
N LEU A 207 -0.50 -18.62 3.65
CA LEU A 207 0.61 -19.50 4.03
C LEU A 207 0.70 -19.65 5.55
N ARG A 208 0.61 -18.55 6.28
CA ARG A 208 0.66 -18.60 7.74
C ARG A 208 -0.53 -19.33 8.34
N LEU A 209 -1.72 -19.20 7.75
CA LEU A 209 -2.87 -19.99 8.15
C LEU A 209 -2.64 -21.48 7.89
N LYS A 210 -2.17 -21.84 6.69
CA LYS A 210 -1.90 -23.23 6.29
C LYS A 210 -0.91 -23.90 7.24
N ASP A 211 0.09 -23.17 7.72
CA ASP A 211 1.09 -23.73 8.63
C ASP A 211 0.59 -23.82 10.08
N ALA A 212 -0.22 -22.87 10.54
CA ALA A 212 -0.70 -22.83 11.93
C ALA A 212 -1.94 -23.71 12.17
N LEU A 213 -2.82 -23.87 11.18
CA LEU A 213 -4.09 -24.58 11.35
C LEU A 213 -3.92 -26.05 11.77
N PRO A 214 -2.94 -26.82 11.25
CA PRO A 214 -2.69 -28.20 11.70
C PRO A 214 -2.24 -28.33 13.15
N GLU A 215 -1.77 -27.24 13.78
CA GLU A 215 -1.32 -27.25 15.17
C GLU A 215 -2.48 -27.08 16.17
N LEU A 216 -3.70 -26.82 15.69
CA LEU A 216 -4.88 -26.58 16.53
C LEU A 216 -5.78 -27.82 16.51
N GLU A 217 -6.20 -28.32 17.68
CA GLU A 217 -7.07 -29.50 17.79
C GLU A 217 -8.54 -29.14 17.52
N HIS A 218 -8.94 -27.93 17.90
CA HIS A 218 -10.33 -27.48 17.83
C HIS A 218 -10.52 -26.07 17.20
N PRO A 219 -10.06 -25.82 15.96
CA PRO A 219 -10.37 -24.57 15.26
C PRO A 219 -11.86 -24.52 14.90
N VAL A 220 -12.59 -23.53 15.44
CA VAL A 220 -14.03 -23.35 15.24
C VAL A 220 -14.32 -22.57 13.96
N ALA A 221 -13.55 -21.52 13.69
CA ALA A 221 -13.68 -20.71 12.50
C ALA A 221 -12.38 -19.99 12.14
N VAL A 222 -12.22 -19.70 10.85
CA VAL A 222 -11.18 -18.81 10.33
C VAL A 222 -11.82 -17.49 9.91
N VAL A 223 -11.30 -16.38 10.42
CA VAL A 223 -11.77 -15.03 10.14
C VAL A 223 -10.67 -14.25 9.42
N GLY A 224 -10.85 -14.06 8.11
CA GLY A 224 -10.00 -13.18 7.31
C GLY A 224 -10.67 -11.82 7.12
N VAL A 225 -9.99 -10.73 7.48
CA VAL A 225 -10.47 -9.38 7.18
C VAL A 225 -9.86 -8.92 5.86
N PHE A 226 -10.73 -8.73 4.88
CA PHE A 226 -10.35 -8.21 3.58
C PHE A 226 -10.48 -6.69 3.53
N MET A 227 -9.48 -6.03 2.95
CA MET A 227 -9.50 -4.59 2.67
C MET A 227 -9.20 -4.35 1.20
N PRO A 228 -9.77 -3.31 0.54
CA PRO A 228 -9.46 -2.99 -0.86
C PRO A 228 -7.95 -2.88 -1.14
N GLY A 229 -7.20 -2.25 -0.23
CA GLY A 229 -5.74 -2.16 -0.33
C GLY A 229 -5.00 -3.50 -0.35
N LEU A 230 -5.65 -4.59 0.08
CA LEU A 230 -5.11 -5.95 -0.01
C LEU A 230 -5.13 -6.46 -1.45
N VAL A 231 -6.08 -6.03 -2.30
CA VAL A 231 -6.05 -6.27 -3.75
C VAL A 231 -4.81 -5.60 -4.34
N GLY A 232 -4.69 -4.31 -4.01
CA GLY A 232 -3.54 -3.45 -4.26
C GLY A 232 -2.20 -4.18 -4.05
N ARG A 233 -2.08 -4.74 -2.86
CA ARG A 233 -0.85 -5.36 -2.36
C ARG A 233 -0.61 -6.77 -2.89
N SER A 234 -1.67 -7.54 -3.10
CA SER A 234 -1.58 -8.99 -3.33
C SER A 234 -1.58 -9.36 -4.80
N PHE A 235 -2.14 -8.53 -5.69
CA PHE A 235 -2.35 -8.95 -7.08
C PHE A 235 -1.64 -8.09 -8.13
N ALA A 236 -1.53 -6.76 -8.02
CA ALA A 236 -0.83 -5.98 -9.07
C ALA A 236 0.59 -5.51 -8.73
N GLY A 237 1.47 -6.45 -8.41
CA GLY A 237 2.91 -6.25 -8.55
C GLY A 237 3.54 -5.14 -7.69
N GLN A 238 2.93 -4.79 -6.55
CA GLN A 238 3.54 -3.88 -5.57
C GLN A 238 4.84 -4.48 -5.00
N ARG A 239 5.67 -3.63 -4.36
CA ARG A 239 7.00 -3.94 -3.78
C ARG A 239 7.02 -4.96 -2.61
N HIS A 240 6.00 -5.79 -2.52
CA HIS A 240 5.97 -6.88 -1.55
C HIS A 240 6.66 -8.11 -2.14
N PRO A 241 7.26 -8.96 -1.30
CA PRO A 241 7.91 -10.17 -1.78
C PRO A 241 6.93 -10.95 -2.68
N ARG A 242 7.40 -11.30 -3.89
CA ARG A 242 6.56 -11.93 -4.92
C ARG A 242 6.12 -13.31 -4.46
N ALA A 243 4.93 -13.74 -4.86
CA ALA A 243 4.49 -15.11 -4.69
C ALA A 243 4.59 -15.83 -6.03
N ARG A 244 4.97 -17.11 -6.02
CA ARG A 244 4.79 -18.03 -7.15
C ARG A 244 4.04 -19.28 -6.73
N PRO A 245 3.31 -19.95 -7.63
CA PRO A 245 2.74 -21.26 -7.35
C PRO A 245 3.84 -22.24 -6.90
N SER A 246 3.54 -23.03 -5.88
CA SER A 246 4.45 -24.05 -5.34
C SER A 246 3.73 -25.40 -5.22
N PRO A 247 4.30 -26.50 -5.73
CA PRO A 247 3.67 -27.83 -5.63
C PRO A 247 3.41 -28.31 -4.20
N SER A 248 4.21 -27.87 -3.22
CA SER A 248 4.14 -28.34 -1.84
C SER A 248 3.29 -27.43 -0.94
N SER A 249 3.48 -26.12 -1.06
CA SER A 249 2.82 -25.13 -0.21
C SER A 249 1.60 -24.47 -0.87
N GLY A 250 1.36 -24.69 -2.17
CA GLY A 250 0.40 -23.93 -2.98
C GLY A 250 1.01 -22.62 -3.46
N VAL A 251 1.70 -21.90 -2.57
CA VAL A 251 2.40 -20.64 -2.86
C VAL A 251 3.78 -20.61 -2.19
N GLU A 252 4.77 -20.01 -2.83
CA GLU A 252 6.10 -19.71 -2.27
C GLU A 252 6.37 -18.20 -2.35
N ILE A 253 6.76 -17.63 -1.21
CA ILE A 253 7.16 -16.22 -1.11
C ILE A 253 8.63 -16.10 -1.50
N LEU A 254 8.90 -15.38 -2.58
CA LEU A 254 10.23 -15.04 -3.06
C LEU A 254 10.84 -13.90 -2.23
N PRO A 255 12.17 -13.90 -2.02
CA PRO A 255 12.84 -12.80 -1.35
C PRO A 255 12.56 -11.46 -2.06
N ALA A 256 12.48 -10.39 -1.28
CA ALA A 256 12.25 -9.06 -1.82
C ALA A 256 13.43 -8.65 -2.73
N GLU A 257 13.15 -8.37 -4.01
CA GLU A 257 14.15 -7.85 -4.93
C GLU A 257 14.55 -6.42 -4.53
N PRO A 258 15.85 -6.06 -4.62
CA PRO A 258 16.27 -4.70 -4.34
C PRO A 258 15.64 -3.74 -5.35
N ALA A 259 15.05 -2.66 -4.85
CA ALA A 259 14.39 -1.68 -5.72
C ALA A 259 15.38 -1.11 -6.75
N THR A 260 14.96 -1.12 -8.02
CA THR A 260 15.71 -0.52 -9.14
C THR A 260 15.84 1.00 -8.99
N PHE A 261 16.73 1.63 -9.75
CA PHE A 261 16.91 3.08 -9.71
C PHE A 261 15.61 3.83 -9.99
N VAL A 262 14.85 3.40 -11.00
CA VAL A 262 13.53 3.95 -11.33
C VAL A 262 12.56 3.74 -10.18
N GLN A 263 12.52 2.53 -9.60
CA GLN A 263 11.64 2.28 -8.47
C GLN A 263 11.95 3.20 -7.29
N ARG A 264 13.22 3.52 -7.02
CA ARG A 264 13.62 4.45 -5.95
C ARG A 264 13.20 5.90 -6.18
N SER A 265 12.76 6.27 -7.38
CA SER A 265 12.28 7.62 -7.68
C SER A 265 11.03 7.97 -6.86
N GLY A 266 11.02 9.17 -6.27
CA GLY A 266 9.84 9.75 -5.61
C GLY A 266 8.70 9.97 -6.60
N MET A 267 9.00 10.45 -7.81
CA MET A 267 8.01 10.57 -8.88
C MET A 267 7.40 9.23 -9.26
N TYR A 268 8.23 8.20 -9.48
CA TYR A 268 7.75 6.86 -9.79
C TYR A 268 6.90 6.29 -8.66
N ARG A 269 7.34 6.42 -7.41
CA ARG A 269 6.58 5.95 -6.24
C ARG A 269 5.25 6.67 -6.10
N LEU A 270 5.22 7.99 -6.32
CA LEU A 270 3.98 8.76 -6.29
C LEU A 270 3.03 8.29 -7.38
N TRP A 271 3.52 8.15 -8.61
CA TRP A 271 2.72 7.67 -9.74
C TRP A 271 2.15 6.28 -9.49
N ARG A 272 2.99 5.32 -9.08
CA ARG A 272 2.59 3.94 -8.76
C ARG A 272 1.68 3.83 -7.54
N HIS A 273 1.72 4.81 -6.65
CA HIS A 273 0.80 4.87 -5.54
C HIS A 273 -0.56 5.38 -6.01
N LEU A 274 -0.60 6.39 -6.86
CA LEU A 274 -1.82 7.07 -7.30
C LEU A 274 -2.58 6.37 -8.43
N TYR A 275 -1.90 5.67 -9.33
CA TYR A 275 -2.52 5.20 -10.57
C TYR A 275 -2.10 3.78 -10.94
N TRP A 276 -3.10 3.00 -11.37
CA TRP A 276 -2.98 1.66 -11.93
C TRP A 276 -3.55 1.62 -13.34
N SER A 277 -2.85 0.99 -14.27
CA SER A 277 -3.34 0.84 -15.65
C SER A 277 -4.40 -0.25 -15.78
N ASP A 278 -5.18 -0.25 -16.86
CA ASP A 278 -6.18 -1.30 -17.14
C ASP A 278 -5.60 -2.70 -17.05
N ALA A 279 -4.44 -2.93 -17.67
CA ALA A 279 -3.76 -4.22 -17.65
C ALA A 279 -3.40 -4.68 -16.23
N GLU A 280 -3.04 -3.74 -15.35
CA GLU A 280 -2.67 -4.05 -13.96
C GLU A 280 -3.89 -4.31 -13.09
N VAL A 281 -5.00 -3.62 -13.37
CA VAL A 281 -6.28 -3.92 -12.71
C VAL A 281 -6.80 -5.28 -13.17
N GLU A 282 -6.75 -5.58 -14.46
CA GLU A 282 -7.20 -6.86 -15.02
C GLU A 282 -6.35 -8.04 -14.56
N GLU A 283 -5.03 -7.88 -14.48
CA GLU A 283 -4.15 -8.87 -13.85
C GLU A 283 -4.52 -9.05 -12.36
N GLY A 284 -4.92 -7.97 -11.69
CA GLY A 284 -5.40 -7.97 -10.32
C GLY A 284 -6.70 -8.73 -10.10
N ASP A 285 -7.64 -8.60 -11.04
CA ASP A 285 -8.98 -9.21 -11.00
C ASP A 285 -8.98 -10.67 -11.47
N ALA A 286 -8.02 -11.06 -12.31
CA ALA A 286 -7.92 -12.41 -12.89
C ALA A 286 -7.17 -13.43 -12.01
N ALA A 287 -6.57 -12.98 -10.91
CA ALA A 287 -5.76 -13.79 -9.97
C ALA A 287 -6.53 -14.15 -8.69
#